data_AF-A0A4Y8KUD9-F1
#
_entry.id   AF-A0A4Y8KUD9-F1
#
_cell.length_a   1.000
_cell.length_b   1.000
_cell.length_c   1.000
_cell.angle_alpha   90.00
_cell.angle_beta   90.00
_cell.angle_gamma   90.00
#
_symmetry.space_group_name_H-M   'P 1'
#
loop_
_entity.id
_entity.type
_entity.pdbx_description
1 polymer ?
#
loop_
_entity_poly.entity_id
_entity_poly.type
_entity_poly.pdbx_seq_one_letter_code
_entity_poly.pdbx_strand_id
1 'polypeptide(L)'
;MLNEFTKNNLDKQGFGILDEDAKSCYAGPLRFAPGVGTVLIIVGLTLQSPTFLGFGAIVPLSGALFPRGMILDLVYNLGIRHLFHRPALPPTPTPRRFSYLLSTVLLVGSAISFYYGFSALGFTLGGAVALGGIMLTTTHWCLGSWIYRLFFRHSAARS
;
A
#
# COMPACT_ATOMS: atom_id res chain seq x y z
N MET A 1 -20.13 8.70 11.05
CA MET A 1 -20.37 8.68 9.60
C MET A 1 -19.03 8.85 8.88
N LEU A 2 -18.78 8.00 7.89
CA LEU A 2 -17.56 8.07 7.08
C LEU A 2 -17.68 9.22 6.07
N ASN A 3 -16.63 10.01 5.88
CA ASN A 3 -16.62 11.08 4.87
C ASN A 3 -16.83 10.47 3.45
N GLU A 4 -17.73 11.05 2.66
CA GLU A 4 -18.00 10.74 1.24
C GLU A 4 -16.71 10.53 0.42
N PHE A 5 -15.71 11.39 0.65
CA PHE A 5 -14.43 11.31 -0.02
C PHE A 5 -13.67 10.01 0.32
N THR A 6 -13.68 9.61 1.60
CA THR A 6 -13.04 8.37 2.05
C THR A 6 -13.78 7.14 1.53
N LYS A 7 -15.11 7.18 1.52
CA LYS A 7 -15.96 6.12 0.97
C LYS A 7 -15.64 5.87 -0.50
N ASN A 8 -15.64 6.92 -1.33
CA ASN A 8 -15.31 6.82 -2.75
C ASN A 8 -13.89 6.27 -3.00
N ASN A 9 -12.93 6.65 -2.16
CA ASN A 9 -11.56 6.15 -2.28
C ASN A 9 -11.43 4.66 -1.89
N LEU A 10 -12.13 4.21 -0.85
CA LEU A 10 -12.20 2.78 -0.49
C LEU A 10 -12.88 1.97 -1.59
N ASP A 11 -13.95 2.50 -2.19
CA ASP A 11 -14.63 1.87 -3.32
C ASP A 11 -13.69 1.72 -4.51
N LYS A 12 -12.89 2.76 -4.79
CA LYS A 12 -11.85 2.74 -5.84
C LYS A 12 -10.74 1.72 -5.55
N GLN A 13 -10.42 1.44 -4.29
CA GLN A 13 -9.48 0.38 -3.95
C GLN A 13 -10.05 -1.03 -4.14
N GLY A 14 -11.36 -1.18 -4.28
CA GLY A 14 -12.03 -2.47 -4.46
C GLY A 14 -12.90 -2.91 -3.27
N PHE A 15 -13.14 -2.02 -2.29
CA PHE A 15 -14.00 -2.29 -1.13
C PHE A 15 -15.47 -1.91 -1.35
N GLY A 16 -15.91 -1.78 -2.61
CA GLY A 16 -17.26 -1.33 -2.97
C GLY A 16 -18.39 -2.22 -2.44
N ILE A 17 -18.12 -3.52 -2.27
CA ILE A 17 -19.08 -4.54 -1.79
C ILE A 17 -19.39 -4.40 -0.29
N LEU A 18 -18.54 -3.70 0.47
CA LEU A 18 -18.76 -3.50 1.91
C LEU A 18 -19.85 -2.44 2.16
N ASP A 19 -20.65 -2.64 3.20
CA ASP A 19 -21.59 -1.63 3.70
C ASP A 19 -20.85 -0.44 4.35
N GLU A 20 -21.58 0.62 4.67
CA GLU A 20 -20.97 1.82 5.27
C GLU A 20 -20.39 1.55 6.66
N ASP A 21 -21.06 0.72 7.45
CA ASP A 21 -20.61 0.39 8.81
C ASP A 21 -19.31 -0.41 8.78
N ALA A 22 -19.18 -1.40 7.90
CA ALA A 22 -17.92 -2.11 7.69
C ALA A 22 -16.83 -1.17 7.15
N LYS A 23 -17.14 -0.29 6.19
CA LYS A 23 -16.15 0.69 5.68
C LYS A 23 -15.66 1.62 6.79
N SER A 24 -16.55 2.09 7.66
CA SER A 24 -16.19 2.90 8.83
C SER A 24 -15.31 2.14 9.82
N CYS A 25 -15.64 0.86 10.05
CA CYS A 25 -14.88 -0.03 10.94
C CYS A 25 -13.46 -0.29 10.42
N TYR A 26 -13.29 -0.50 9.11
CA TYR A 26 -12.00 -0.81 8.49
C TYR A 26 -11.17 0.40 8.08
N ALA A 27 -11.77 1.59 7.91
CA ALA A 27 -11.05 2.78 7.45
C ALA A 27 -9.81 3.09 8.32
N GLY A 28 -9.94 3.05 9.65
CA GLY A 28 -8.79 3.24 10.55
C GLY A 28 -7.71 2.15 10.38
N PRO A 29 -8.05 0.87 10.59
CA PRO A 29 -7.14 -0.26 10.43
C PRO A 29 -6.41 -0.29 9.07
N LEU A 30 -7.08 0.05 7.97
CA LEU A 30 -6.50 0.03 6.62
C LEU A 30 -5.37 1.05 6.41
N ARG A 31 -5.23 2.06 7.30
CA ARG A 31 -4.12 3.02 7.29
C ARG A 31 -2.84 2.47 7.95
N PHE A 32 -2.95 1.41 8.76
CA PHE A 32 -1.82 0.89 9.52
C PHE A 32 -0.69 0.42 8.59
N ALA A 33 -0.99 -0.48 7.67
CA ALA A 33 -0.01 -1.03 6.75
C ALA A 33 0.68 0.03 5.86
N PRO A 34 -0.03 0.96 5.18
CA PRO A 34 0.62 2.01 4.41
C PRO A 34 1.37 2.99 5.32
N GLY A 35 0.88 3.31 6.53
CA GLY A 35 1.58 4.21 7.45
C GLY A 35 2.92 3.64 7.92
N VAL A 36 2.93 2.40 8.43
CA VAL A 36 4.16 1.72 8.85
C VAL A 36 5.10 1.49 7.68
N GLY A 37 4.58 1.05 6.53
CA GLY A 37 5.36 0.86 5.31
C GLY A 37 6.05 2.15 4.86
N THR A 38 5.34 3.28 4.85
CA THR A 38 5.91 4.58 4.51
C THR A 38 7.01 5.00 5.47
N VAL A 39 6.82 4.84 6.78
CA VAL A 39 7.86 5.17 7.78
C VAL A 39 9.12 4.34 7.52
N LEU A 40 8.98 3.03 7.30
CA LEU A 40 10.12 2.16 6.99
C LEU A 40 10.83 2.60 5.70
N ILE A 41 10.08 2.94 4.64
CA ILE A 41 10.67 3.43 3.39
C ILE A 41 11.44 4.74 3.61
N ILE A 42 10.88 5.69 4.36
CA ILE A 42 11.55 6.96 4.68
C ILE A 42 12.85 6.68 5.43
N VAL A 43 12.83 5.80 6.44
CA VAL A 43 14.03 5.38 7.17
C VAL A 43 15.07 4.77 6.22
N GLY A 44 14.65 3.85 5.33
CA GLY A 44 15.54 3.23 4.35
C GLY A 44 16.17 4.23 3.38
N LEU A 45 15.41 5.24 2.96
CA LEU A 45 15.88 6.32 2.09
C LEU A 45 16.84 7.26 2.82
N THR A 46 16.53 7.67 4.05
CA THR A 46 17.41 8.51 4.87
C THR A 46 18.73 7.82 5.15
N LEU A 47 18.71 6.50 5.39
CA LEU A 47 19.92 5.69 5.57
C LEU A 47 20.63 5.36 4.25
N GLN A 48 20.02 5.68 3.09
CA GLN A 48 20.50 5.31 1.76
C GLN A 48 20.90 3.82 1.64
N SER A 49 20.21 2.96 2.40
CA SER A 49 20.63 1.58 2.59
C SER A 49 20.00 0.68 1.54
N PRO A 50 20.77 0.15 0.56
CA PRO A 50 20.24 -0.72 -0.48
C PRO A 50 19.70 -2.03 0.11
N THR A 51 20.34 -2.56 1.15
CA THR A 51 19.88 -3.76 1.85
C THR A 51 18.57 -3.52 2.58
N PHE A 52 18.43 -2.40 3.29
CA PHE A 52 17.20 -2.07 4.00
C PHE A 52 16.02 -1.93 3.04
N LEU A 53 16.19 -1.20 1.93
CA LEU A 53 15.13 -1.02 0.94
C LEU A 53 14.84 -2.31 0.16
N GLY A 54 15.87 -3.12 -0.12
CA GLY A 54 15.73 -4.42 -0.77
C GLY A 54 14.92 -5.41 0.07
N PHE A 55 15.26 -5.58 1.36
CA PHE A 55 14.46 -6.39 2.28
C PHE A 55 13.07 -5.77 2.52
N GLY A 56 12.99 -4.44 2.59
CA GLY A 56 11.73 -3.71 2.70
C GLY A 56 10.77 -3.99 1.55
N ALA A 57 11.27 -4.25 0.34
CA ALA A 57 10.46 -4.59 -0.83
C ALA A 57 9.74 -5.95 -0.71
N ILE A 58 10.19 -6.86 0.17
CA ILE A 58 9.51 -8.13 0.45
C ILE A 58 8.13 -7.88 1.06
N VAL A 59 7.98 -6.80 1.84
CA VAL A 59 6.70 -6.44 2.47
C VAL A 59 5.60 -6.17 1.45
N PRO A 60 5.72 -5.21 0.51
CA PRO A 60 4.72 -5.04 -0.53
C PRO A 60 4.65 -6.26 -1.47
N LEU A 61 5.76 -6.96 -1.73
CA LEU A 61 5.73 -8.17 -2.57
C LEU A 61 4.80 -9.24 -1.99
N SER A 62 4.86 -9.46 -0.67
CA SER A 62 3.99 -10.41 0.02
C SER A 62 2.50 -10.07 -0.16
N GLY A 63 2.14 -8.78 -0.09
CA GLY A 63 0.78 -8.31 -0.33
C GLY A 63 0.37 -8.37 -1.81
N ALA A 64 1.30 -8.23 -2.74
CA ALA A 64 1.04 -8.39 -4.17
C ALA A 64 0.72 -9.87 -4.51
N LEU A 65 1.51 -10.80 -3.97
CA LEU A 65 1.37 -12.24 -4.24
C LEU A 65 0.19 -12.86 -3.48
N PHE A 66 0.01 -12.52 -2.20
CA PHE A 66 -0.95 -13.18 -1.33
C PHE A 66 -2.04 -12.21 -0.85
N PRO A 67 -3.32 -12.42 -1.22
CA PRO A 67 -4.44 -11.56 -0.79
C PRO A 67 -4.64 -11.48 0.73
N ARG A 68 -4.13 -12.46 1.49
CA ARG A 68 -4.16 -12.48 2.97
C ARG A 68 -2.77 -12.53 3.59
N GLY A 69 -1.72 -12.43 2.78
CA GLY A 69 -0.34 -12.68 3.22
C GLY A 69 0.52 -11.43 3.27
N MET A 70 -0.06 -10.22 3.19
CA MET A 70 0.72 -9.01 3.42
C MET A 70 1.28 -9.01 4.84
N ILE A 71 2.60 -8.97 4.97
CA ILE A 71 3.31 -9.09 6.26
C ILE A 71 2.77 -8.09 7.30
N LEU A 72 2.55 -6.83 6.92
CA LEU A 72 2.04 -5.82 7.85
C LEU A 72 0.56 -6.07 8.25
N ASP A 73 -0.25 -6.61 7.35
CA ASP A 73 -1.63 -6.98 7.66
C ASP A 73 -1.65 -8.20 8.60
N LEU A 74 -0.70 -9.13 8.47
CA LEU A 74 -0.52 -10.26 9.39
C LEU A 74 -0.07 -9.78 10.77
N VAL A 75 0.91 -8.87 10.86
CA VAL A 75 1.33 -8.26 12.14
C VAL A 75 0.15 -7.55 12.81
N TYR A 76 -0.68 -6.85 12.04
CA TYR A 76 -1.89 -6.24 12.55
C TYR A 76 -2.89 -7.27 13.06
N ASN A 77 -3.19 -8.29 12.26
CA ASN A 77 -4.19 -9.31 12.58
C ASN A 77 -3.74 -10.27 13.69
N LEU A 78 -2.44 -10.51 13.88
CA LEU A 78 -1.95 -11.42 14.92
C LEU A 78 -1.62 -10.71 16.24
N GLY A 79 -1.31 -9.41 16.19
CA GLY A 79 -0.92 -8.64 17.38
C GLY A 79 -1.84 -7.47 17.67
N ILE A 80 -1.76 -6.43 16.84
CA ILE A 80 -2.36 -5.11 17.13
C ILE A 80 -3.88 -5.19 17.30
N ARG A 81 -4.57 -6.01 16.49
CA ARG A 81 -6.03 -6.14 16.62
C ARG A 81 -6.44 -6.65 18.01
N HIS A 82 -5.65 -7.55 18.60
CA HIS A 82 -5.94 -8.15 19.89
C HIS A 82 -5.66 -7.15 21.03
N LEU A 83 -4.61 -6.34 20.88
CA LEU A 83 -4.29 -5.30 21.84
C LEU A 83 -5.34 -4.19 21.88
N PHE A 84 -5.88 -3.81 20.72
CA PHE A 84 -6.81 -2.68 20.57
C PHE A 84 -8.27 -3.08 20.34
N HIS A 85 -8.62 -4.37 20.45
CA HIS A 85 -9.96 -4.91 20.20
C HIS A 85 -10.56 -4.44 18.85
N ARG A 86 -9.72 -4.44 17.80
CA ARG A 86 -10.08 -3.97 16.46
C ARG A 86 -10.53 -5.12 15.56
N PRO A 87 -11.34 -4.86 14.52
CA PRO A 87 -11.77 -5.90 13.59
C PRO A 87 -10.59 -6.44 12.76
N ALA A 88 -10.70 -7.68 12.29
CA ALA A 88 -9.71 -8.28 11.39
C ALA A 88 -9.75 -7.64 10.01
N LEU A 89 -8.59 -7.38 9.41
CA LEU A 89 -8.53 -6.78 8.07
C LEU A 89 -9.10 -7.72 7.01
N PRO A 90 -9.95 -7.23 6.08
CA PRO A 90 -10.44 -8.02 4.96
C PRO A 90 -9.30 -8.36 3.97
N PRO A 91 -9.46 -9.39 3.12
CA PRO A 91 -8.49 -9.72 2.08
C PRO A 91 -8.21 -8.53 1.16
N THR A 92 -6.95 -8.37 0.75
CA THR A 92 -6.54 -7.26 -0.10
C THR A 92 -7.13 -7.42 -1.51
N PRO A 93 -7.93 -6.45 -2.00
CA PRO A 93 -8.53 -6.51 -3.33
C PRO A 93 -7.49 -6.35 -4.44
N THR A 94 -7.81 -6.83 -5.65
CA THR A 94 -6.91 -6.83 -6.81
C THR A 94 -6.33 -5.45 -7.18
N PRO A 95 -7.06 -4.31 -7.15
CA PRO A 95 -6.47 -3.02 -7.51
C PRO A 95 -5.39 -2.57 -6.51
N ARG A 96 -5.53 -2.94 -5.24
CA ARG A 96 -4.54 -2.63 -4.19
C ARG A 96 -3.33 -3.55 -4.29
N ARG A 97 -3.50 -4.82 -4.67
CA ARG A 97 -2.39 -5.74 -4.97
C ARG A 97 -1.52 -5.24 -6.12
N PHE A 98 -2.12 -4.63 -7.16
CA PHE A 98 -1.36 -3.97 -8.22
C PHE A 98 -0.49 -2.82 -7.69
N SER A 99 -1.03 -2.00 -6.78
CA SER A 99 -0.24 -0.95 -6.13
C SER A 99 0.95 -1.51 -5.37
N TYR A 100 0.78 -2.63 -4.67
CA TYR A 100 1.88 -3.28 -3.96
C TYR A 100 2.94 -3.84 -4.91
N LEU A 101 2.54 -4.40 -6.05
CA LEU A 101 3.48 -4.84 -7.07
C LEU A 101 4.30 -3.65 -7.60
N LEU A 102 3.64 -2.54 -7.93
CA LEU A 102 4.31 -1.31 -8.38
C LEU A 102 5.28 -0.77 -7.32
N SER A 103 4.86 -0.71 -6.06
CA SER A 103 5.74 -0.30 -4.95
C SER A 103 6.94 -1.22 -4.80
N THR A 104 6.76 -2.53 -4.98
CA THR A 104 7.86 -3.51 -4.93
C THR A 104 8.89 -3.21 -6.01
N VAL A 105 8.45 -3.06 -7.27
CA VAL A 105 9.34 -2.79 -8.40
C VAL A 105 10.13 -1.49 -8.20
N LEU A 106 9.46 -0.43 -7.73
CA LEU A 106 10.10 0.86 -7.48
C LEU A 106 11.10 0.80 -6.31
N LEU A 107 10.78 0.07 -5.23
CA LEU A 107 11.69 -0.10 -4.10
C LEU A 107 12.91 -0.95 -4.46
N VAL A 108 12.72 -2.02 -5.24
CA VAL A 108 13.84 -2.82 -5.77
C VAL A 108 14.71 -1.95 -6.68
N GLY A 109 14.11 -1.17 -7.59
CA GLY A 109 14.83 -0.22 -8.42
C GLY A 109 15.59 0.84 -7.61
N SER A 110 14.99 1.33 -6.52
CA SER A 110 15.64 2.26 -5.59
C SER A 110 16.84 1.62 -4.89
N ALA A 111 16.68 0.39 -4.37
CA ALA A 111 17.74 -0.38 -3.74
C ALA A 111 18.92 -0.65 -4.70
N ILE A 112 18.61 -1.08 -5.94
CA ILE A 112 19.61 -1.29 -6.99
C ILE A 112 20.33 0.02 -7.33
N SER A 113 19.59 1.14 -7.42
CA SER A 113 20.19 2.45 -7.71
C SER A 113 21.18 2.87 -6.62
N PHE A 114 20.83 2.68 -5.33
CA PHE A 114 21.77 2.94 -4.23
C PHE A 114 22.96 1.98 -4.25
N TYR A 115 22.76 0.71 -4.60
CA TYR A 115 23.84 -0.27 -4.71
C TYR A 115 24.88 0.13 -5.77
N TYR A 116 24.45 0.68 -6.90
CA TYR A 116 25.33 1.18 -7.97
C TYR A 116 25.79 2.64 -7.76
N GLY A 117 25.45 3.28 -6.63
CA GLY A 117 25.86 4.65 -6.30
C GLY A 117 25.03 5.76 -6.96
N PHE A 118 23.98 5.43 -7.74
CA PHE A 118 23.07 6.40 -8.34
C PHE A 118 22.03 6.93 -7.33
N SER A 119 22.50 7.70 -6.35
CA SER A 119 21.68 8.19 -5.23
C SER A 119 20.45 9.00 -5.67
N ALA A 120 20.59 9.82 -6.73
CA ALA A 120 19.47 10.61 -7.25
C ALA A 120 18.31 9.74 -7.76
N LEU A 121 18.61 8.66 -8.49
CA LEU A 121 17.61 7.69 -8.95
C LEU A 121 17.03 6.91 -7.77
N GLY A 122 17.86 6.52 -6.80
CA GLY A 122 17.43 5.87 -5.56
C GLY A 122 16.35 6.69 -4.83
N PHE A 123 16.62 7.98 -4.61
CA PHE A 123 15.66 8.89 -3.98
C PHE A 123 14.42 9.15 -4.83
N THR A 124 14.56 9.27 -6.15
CA THR A 124 13.41 9.53 -7.02
C THR A 124 12.43 8.35 -6.99
N LEU A 125 12.94 7.12 -7.13
CA LEU A 125 12.13 5.91 -7.13
C LEU A 125 11.51 5.63 -5.76
N GLY A 126 12.32 5.63 -4.70
CA GLY A 126 11.83 5.38 -3.34
C GLY A 126 10.95 6.50 -2.82
N GLY A 127 11.28 7.75 -3.14
CA GLY A 127 10.50 8.94 -2.79
C GLY A 127 9.12 8.94 -3.42
N ALA A 128 8.99 8.50 -4.67
CA ALA A 128 7.68 8.31 -5.30
C ALA A 128 6.81 7.30 -4.53
N VAL A 129 7.39 6.21 -4.05
CA VAL A 129 6.68 5.23 -3.21
C VAL A 129 6.30 5.83 -1.84
N ALA A 130 7.22 6.56 -1.21
CA ALA A 130 6.97 7.21 0.07
C ALA A 130 5.80 8.21 -0.04
N LEU A 131 5.81 9.07 -1.06
CA LEU A 131 4.73 10.03 -1.33
C LEU A 131 3.39 9.33 -1.60
N GLY A 132 3.37 8.28 -2.42
CA GLY A 132 2.18 7.48 -2.66
C GLY A 132 1.63 6.84 -1.37
N GLY A 133 2.52 6.37 -0.49
CA GLY A 133 2.14 5.82 0.81
C GLY A 133 1.64 6.87 1.80
N ILE A 134 2.20 8.08 1.81
CA ILE A 134 1.68 9.23 2.59
C ILE A 134 0.27 9.57 2.13
N MET A 135 0.05 9.71 0.82
CA MET A 135 -1.28 9.98 0.26
C MET A 135 -2.27 8.87 0.65
N LEU A 136 -1.89 7.60 0.51
CA LEU A 136 -2.75 6.48 0.87
C LEU A 136 -3.10 6.46 2.37
N THR A 137 -2.14 6.78 3.23
CA THR A 137 -2.32 6.81 4.69
C THR A 137 -3.22 7.97 5.11
N THR A 138 -3.11 9.13 4.47
CA THR A 138 -3.85 10.35 4.84
C THR A 138 -5.24 10.42 4.20
N THR A 139 -5.36 10.04 2.93
CA THR A 139 -6.57 10.29 2.12
C THR A 139 -7.31 9.02 1.72
N HIS A 140 -6.75 7.83 1.97
CA HIS A 140 -7.15 6.58 1.34
C HIS A 140 -7.06 6.58 -0.19
N TRP A 141 -6.53 7.60 -0.82
CA TRP A 141 -6.36 7.60 -2.25
C TRP A 141 -5.12 6.78 -2.61
N CYS A 142 -5.32 5.72 -3.40
CA CYS A 142 -4.26 4.81 -3.82
C CYS A 142 -3.97 5.02 -5.30
N LEU A 143 -2.82 5.63 -5.61
CA LEU A 143 -2.35 5.87 -6.98
C LEU A 143 -2.36 4.58 -7.81
N GLY A 144 -1.90 3.46 -7.26
CA GLY A 144 -1.88 2.18 -7.96
C GLY A 144 -3.28 1.68 -8.32
N SER A 145 -4.27 1.85 -7.44
CA SER A 145 -5.66 1.47 -7.74
C SER A 145 -6.29 2.36 -8.82
N TRP A 146 -5.90 3.63 -8.89
CA TRP A 146 -6.33 4.57 -9.93
C TRP A 146 -5.73 4.20 -11.29
N ILE A 147 -4.42 3.94 -11.34
CA ILE A 147 -3.72 3.42 -12.53
C ILE A 147 -4.37 2.12 -12.99
N TYR A 148 -4.59 1.17 -12.08
CA TYR A 148 -5.25 -0.10 -12.38
C TYR A 148 -6.63 0.13 -13.02
N ARG A 149 -7.44 1.05 -12.50
CA ARG A 149 -8.74 1.36 -13.11
C ARG A 149 -8.62 2.04 -14.47
N LEU A 150 -7.63 2.90 -14.71
CA LEU A 150 -7.44 3.51 -16.02
C LEU A 150 -7.20 2.44 -17.10
N PHE A 151 -6.29 1.50 -16.83
CA PHE A 151 -5.92 0.45 -17.78
C PHE A 151 -6.95 -0.67 -17.87
N PHE A 152 -7.47 -1.16 -16.74
CA PHE A 152 -8.31 -2.36 -16.72
C PHE A 152 -9.82 -2.08 -16.70
N ARG A 153 -10.27 -0.86 -16.33
CA ARG A 153 -11.70 -0.50 -16.39
C ARG A 153 -12.14 -0.03 -17.78
N HIS A 154 -11.21 0.42 -18.63
CA HIS A 154 -11.49 0.68 -20.05
C HIS A 154 -11.86 -0.58 -20.84
N SER A 155 -11.43 -1.76 -20.38
CA SER A 155 -11.77 -3.03 -21.04
C SER A 155 -13.19 -3.52 -20.74
N ALA A 156 -13.82 -3.08 -19.65
CA ALA A 156 -15.18 -3.48 -19.27
C ALA A 156 -16.29 -2.61 -19.88
N ALA A 157 -15.93 -1.45 -20.46
CA ALA A 157 -16.88 -0.54 -21.12
C ALA A 157 -16.96 -0.75 -22.65
N ARG A 158 -16.28 -1.78 -23.18
CA ARG A 158 -16.26 -2.13 -24.62
C ARG A 158 -16.78 -3.54 -24.94
N SER A 159 -17.38 -4.23 -23.96
CA SER A 159 -18.05 -5.54 -24.16
C SER A 159 -19.54 -5.41 -23.97
#